data_AF-A0A386HM96-F1
#
_entry.id   AF-A0A386HM96-F1
#
_cell.length_a   1.000
_cell.length_b   1.000
_cell.length_c   1.000
_cell.angle_alpha   90.00
_cell.angle_beta   90.00
_cell.angle_gamma   90.00
#
_symmetry.space_group_name_H-M   'P 1'
#
loop_
_entity.id
_entity.type
_entity.pdbx_description
1 polymer ?
#
loop_
_entity_poly.entity_id
_entity_poly.type
_entity_poly.pdbx_seq_one_letter_code
_entity_poly.pdbx_strand_id
1 'polypeptide(L)'
;MSDINKTSKGDILYAVVKAGLGSIPVLGSAATELFGLVVTPPLDKRRQEWMNEVAEKIKSLEESNKVDFSSLSQNEQFIDTIIQATSIAIKTSEHEKIVALKNAVTNIALNEAPEKTKSQIFLNLVDSFTVWHLTILTFFDNPRTWFQKAGQTPPNLMMGSMFSVLKTAYPTLAGQDELIDLIWNDLHNAGLHNTSGLKTMMSGDGTLAEKTTQLGKEFIKFISES
;
A
#
# COMPACT_ATOMS: atom_id res chain seq x y z
N MET A 1 42.31 -7.63 45.33
CA MET A 1 42.29 -6.91 44.04
C MET A 1 40.97 -7.26 43.37
N SER A 2 40.10 -6.26 43.34
CA SER A 2 38.85 -6.07 42.58
C SER A 2 38.02 -7.28 42.11
N ASP A 3 36.83 -7.38 42.71
CA ASP A 3 35.69 -8.21 42.31
C ASP A 3 35.20 -7.94 40.88
N ILE A 4 34.77 -9.03 40.23
CA ILE A 4 34.14 -9.06 38.91
C ILE A 4 32.70 -8.54 39.06
N ASN A 5 32.43 -7.43 38.39
CA ASN A 5 31.16 -6.72 38.44
C ASN A 5 30.05 -7.55 37.78
N LYS A 6 28.97 -7.83 38.51
CA LYS A 6 27.76 -8.49 38.01
C LYS A 6 26.96 -7.50 37.17
N THR A 7 26.87 -7.73 35.87
CA THR A 7 26.03 -6.96 34.96
C THR A 7 24.56 -7.06 35.39
N SER A 8 23.92 -5.89 35.54
CA SER A 8 22.52 -5.78 35.94
C SER A 8 21.60 -5.90 34.72
N LYS A 9 20.34 -6.31 34.93
CA LYS A 9 19.29 -6.33 33.89
C LYS A 9 19.09 -4.95 33.22
N GLY A 10 19.49 -3.87 33.90
CA GLY A 10 19.52 -2.51 33.34
C GLY A 10 20.58 -2.29 32.25
N ASP A 11 21.72 -3.00 32.29
CA ASP A 11 22.81 -2.84 31.32
C ASP A 11 22.49 -3.51 29.98
N ILE A 12 21.70 -4.59 30.00
CA ILE A 12 21.24 -5.32 28.80
C ILE A 12 20.17 -4.51 28.05
N LEU A 13 19.28 -3.83 28.79
CA LEU A 13 18.27 -2.94 28.20
C LEU A 13 18.90 -1.70 27.56
N TYR A 14 20.01 -1.21 28.13
CA TYR A 14 20.77 -0.09 27.56
C TYR A 14 21.49 -0.44 26.25
N ALA A 15 21.83 -1.72 26.04
CA ALA A 15 22.53 -2.18 24.83
C ALA A 15 21.58 -2.47 23.66
N VAL A 16 20.37 -2.97 23.92
CA VAL A 16 19.41 -3.38 22.86
C VAL A 16 18.73 -2.19 22.18
N VAL A 17 18.45 -1.11 22.92
CA VAL A 17 17.93 0.15 22.34
C VAL A 17 18.94 0.79 21.38
N LYS A 18 20.24 0.50 21.55
CA LYS A 18 21.33 1.14 20.80
C LYS A 18 21.67 0.47 19.47
N ALA A 19 21.28 -0.79 19.26
CA ALA A 19 21.66 -1.54 18.05
C ALA A 19 20.72 -1.31 16.84
N GLY A 20 19.46 -0.91 17.06
CA GLY A 20 18.48 -0.68 15.98
C GLY A 20 18.29 0.79 15.55
N LEU A 21 18.79 1.75 16.34
CA LEU A 21 18.57 3.19 16.15
C LEU A 21 19.84 3.96 15.75
N GLY A 22 20.91 3.24 15.39
CA GLY A 22 22.28 3.75 15.34
C GLY A 22 22.67 4.66 14.16
N SER A 23 21.76 5.37 13.50
CA SER A 23 22.11 6.31 12.41
C SER A 23 21.92 7.79 12.70
N ILE A 24 21.42 8.18 13.88
CA ILE A 24 21.19 9.61 14.19
C ILE A 24 21.86 9.99 15.52
N PRO A 25 22.94 10.80 15.49
CA PRO A 25 23.58 11.28 16.70
C PRO A 25 22.82 12.49 17.29
N VAL A 26 22.62 12.45 18.61
CA VAL A 26 22.16 13.55 19.50
C VAL A 26 20.65 13.80 19.53
N LEU A 27 19.93 13.00 20.34
CA LEU A 27 18.63 13.42 20.90
C LEU A 27 18.72 13.34 22.44
N GLY A 28 18.47 14.47 23.11
CA GLY A 28 18.55 14.60 24.57
C GLY A 28 17.39 13.92 25.33
N SER A 29 17.49 13.83 26.66
CA SER A 29 16.54 13.13 27.54
C SER A 29 15.08 13.61 27.41
N ALA A 30 14.86 14.91 27.24
CA ALA A 30 13.52 15.46 27.01
C ALA A 30 12.93 15.05 25.65
N ALA A 31 13.78 14.90 24.62
CA ALA A 31 13.34 14.43 23.31
C ALA A 31 12.99 12.93 23.33
N THR A 32 13.70 12.11 24.11
CA THR A 32 13.36 10.69 24.31
C THR A 32 12.04 10.49 25.06
N GLU A 33 11.74 11.33 26.05
CA GLU A 33 10.44 11.30 26.76
C GLU A 33 9.28 11.77 25.87
N LEU A 34 9.47 12.86 25.13
CA LEU A 34 8.47 13.34 24.16
C LEU A 34 8.24 12.34 23.03
N PHE A 35 9.29 11.71 22.51
CA PHE A 35 9.17 10.64 21.51
C PHE A 35 8.43 9.43 22.07
N GLY A 36 8.73 9.04 23.31
CA GLY A 36 8.02 7.96 24.01
C GLY A 36 6.54 8.24 24.24
N LEU A 37 6.13 9.50 24.44
CA LEU A 37 4.73 9.89 24.64
C LEU A 37 3.96 10.12 23.33
N VAL A 38 4.63 10.61 22.29
CA VAL A 38 3.99 11.01 21.02
C VAL A 38 4.01 9.88 19.98
N VAL A 39 5.05 9.05 19.96
CA VAL A 39 5.26 8.04 18.91
C VAL A 39 4.84 6.65 19.36
N THR A 40 5.22 6.24 20.58
CA THR A 40 4.99 4.87 21.05
C THR A 40 3.49 4.53 21.16
N PRO A 41 2.62 5.35 21.78
CA PRO A 41 1.21 4.98 21.93
C PRO A 41 0.46 4.88 20.58
N PRO A 42 0.61 5.83 19.63
CA PRO A 42 0.01 5.68 18.30
C PRO A 42 0.58 4.50 17.50
N LEU A 43 1.88 4.22 17.62
CA LEU A 43 2.52 3.09 16.94
C LEU A 43 2.00 1.74 17.46
N ASP A 44 1.94 1.57 18.77
CA ASP A 44 1.42 0.35 19.40
C ASP A 44 -0.05 0.14 19.05
N LYS A 45 -0.84 1.22 19.06
CA LYS A 45 -2.25 1.20 18.64
C LYS A 45 -2.39 0.75 17.19
N ARG A 46 -1.67 1.38 16.25
CA ARG A 46 -1.71 1.00 14.82
C ARG A 46 -1.31 -0.45 14.59
N ARG A 47 -0.28 -0.93 15.30
CA ARG A 47 0.15 -2.33 15.23
C ARG A 47 -0.94 -3.27 15.73
N GLN A 48 -1.59 -2.95 16.84
CA GLN A 48 -2.69 -3.77 17.38
C GLN A 48 -3.89 -3.81 16.44
N GLU A 49 -4.34 -2.65 15.95
CA GLU A 49 -5.45 -2.53 15.01
C GLU A 49 -5.18 -3.34 13.73
N TRP A 50 -4.00 -3.16 13.13
CA TRP A 50 -3.57 -3.92 11.96
C TRP A 50 -3.56 -5.43 12.20
N MET A 51 -2.95 -5.90 13.30
CA MET A 51 -2.86 -7.33 13.60
C MET A 51 -4.24 -7.94 13.83
N ASN A 52 -5.15 -7.21 14.49
CA ASN A 52 -6.53 -7.66 14.70
C ASN A 52 -7.26 -7.78 13.36
N GLU A 53 -7.19 -6.77 12.49
CA GLU A 53 -7.85 -6.81 11.18
C GLU A 53 -7.36 -7.98 10.30
N VAL A 54 -6.04 -8.21 10.26
CA VAL A 54 -5.47 -9.32 9.49
C VAL A 54 -5.88 -10.67 10.11
N ALA A 55 -5.79 -10.82 11.43
CA ALA A 55 -6.17 -12.05 12.11
C ALA A 55 -7.66 -12.38 11.92
N GLU A 56 -8.54 -11.39 12.02
CA GLU A 56 -9.98 -11.55 11.77
C GLU A 56 -10.27 -11.99 10.34
N LYS A 57 -9.62 -11.40 9.33
CA LYS A 57 -9.81 -11.78 7.93
C LYS A 57 -9.30 -13.20 7.66
N ILE A 58 -8.11 -13.57 8.15
CA ILE A 58 -7.55 -14.92 7.98
C ILE A 58 -8.43 -15.96 8.69
N LYS A 59 -8.88 -15.68 9.91
CA LYS A 59 -9.79 -16.55 10.65
C LYS A 59 -11.11 -16.75 9.91
N SER A 60 -11.70 -15.69 9.34
CA SER A 60 -12.92 -15.78 8.53
C SER A 60 -12.74 -16.67 7.29
N LEU A 61 -11.57 -16.62 6.64
CA LEU A 61 -11.25 -17.49 5.51
C LEU A 61 -11.07 -18.95 5.94
N GLU A 62 -10.46 -19.19 7.10
CA GLU A 62 -10.29 -20.53 7.67
C GLU A 62 -11.63 -21.14 8.06
N GLU A 63 -12.50 -20.39 8.75
CA GLU A 63 -13.88 -20.80 9.07
C GLU A 63 -14.72 -21.10 7.81
N SER A 64 -14.38 -20.46 6.69
CA SER A 64 -14.99 -20.70 5.38
C SER A 64 -14.33 -21.83 4.59
N ASN A 65 -13.37 -22.56 5.17
CA ASN A 65 -12.56 -23.61 4.52
C ASN A 65 -11.82 -23.16 3.26
N LYS A 66 -11.51 -21.86 3.13
CA LYS A 66 -10.78 -21.31 1.98
C LYS A 66 -9.26 -21.34 2.17
N VAL A 67 -8.80 -21.33 3.42
CA VAL A 67 -7.39 -21.41 3.80
C VAL A 67 -7.22 -22.36 4.97
N ASP A 68 -6.04 -22.97 5.10
CA ASP A 68 -5.62 -23.72 6.28
C ASP A 68 -4.47 -22.97 6.97
N PHE A 69 -4.68 -22.54 8.21
CA PHE A 69 -3.69 -21.78 8.96
C PHE A 69 -2.37 -22.56 9.15
N SER A 70 -2.46 -23.88 9.30
CA SER A 70 -1.28 -24.74 9.47
C SER A 70 -0.38 -24.67 8.24
N SER A 71 -0.96 -24.77 7.04
CA SER A 71 -0.23 -24.60 5.78
C SER A 71 0.35 -23.20 5.59
N LEU A 72 -0.38 -22.15 5.97
CA LEU A 72 0.07 -20.76 5.86
C LEU A 72 1.31 -20.49 6.72
N SER A 73 1.37 -21.07 7.92
CA SER A 73 2.52 -20.94 8.82
C SER A 73 3.83 -21.53 8.28
N GLN A 74 3.74 -22.38 7.25
CA GLN A 74 4.88 -22.98 6.57
C GLN A 74 5.14 -22.36 5.19
N ASN A 75 4.33 -21.38 4.77
CA ASN A 75 4.47 -20.70 3.49
C ASN A 75 5.35 -19.46 3.65
N GLU A 76 6.61 -19.56 3.19
CA GLU A 76 7.57 -18.45 3.27
C GLU A 76 7.08 -17.18 2.56
N GLN A 77 6.41 -17.29 1.41
CA GLN A 77 5.91 -16.13 0.68
C GLN A 77 4.82 -15.41 1.50
N PHE A 78 3.95 -16.16 2.17
CA PHE A 78 2.94 -15.60 3.06
C PHE A 78 3.57 -14.90 4.27
N ILE A 79 4.56 -15.54 4.91
CA ILE A 79 5.29 -14.96 6.05
C ILE A 79 5.99 -13.65 5.64
N ASP A 80 6.75 -13.68 4.54
CA ASP A 80 7.45 -12.50 4.00
C ASP A 80 6.46 -11.36 3.70
N THR A 81 5.32 -11.69 3.08
CA THR A 81 4.25 -10.73 2.75
C THR A 81 3.69 -10.10 4.02
N ILE A 82 3.34 -10.88 5.04
CA ILE A 82 2.80 -10.35 6.31
C ILE A 82 3.81 -9.43 6.99
N ILE A 83 5.08 -9.83 7.06
CA ILE A 83 6.12 -9.04 7.72
C ILE A 83 6.29 -7.70 7.00
N GLN A 84 6.41 -7.74 5.67
CA GLN A 84 6.58 -6.54 4.86
C GLN A 84 5.35 -5.63 4.92
N ALA A 85 4.14 -6.20 4.75
CA ALA A 85 2.89 -5.45 4.81
C ALA A 85 2.68 -4.81 6.18
N THR A 86 3.00 -5.50 7.27
CA THR A 86 2.94 -4.95 8.63
C THR A 86 3.88 -3.77 8.80
N SER A 87 5.12 -3.87 8.31
CA SER A 87 6.10 -2.78 8.34
C SER A 87 5.62 -1.54 7.59
N ILE A 88 4.89 -1.71 6.48
CA ILE A 88 4.32 -0.60 5.71
C ILE A 88 3.10 -0.02 6.46
N ALA A 89 2.18 -0.88 6.92
CA ALA A 89 0.92 -0.48 7.54
C ALA A 89 1.11 0.38 8.80
N ILE A 90 2.07 0.03 9.67
CA ILE A 90 2.31 0.81 10.91
C ILE A 90 2.89 2.21 10.65
N LYS A 91 3.48 2.44 9.47
CA LYS A 91 4.10 3.72 9.08
C LYS A 91 3.13 4.69 8.42
N THR A 92 1.93 4.25 8.04
CA THR A 92 0.94 5.08 7.33
C THR A 92 -0.32 5.32 8.17
N SER A 93 -0.96 6.46 7.96
CA SER A 93 -2.34 6.72 8.42
C SER A 93 -3.37 6.65 7.31
N GLU A 94 -2.93 6.47 6.06
CA GLU A 94 -3.80 6.38 4.88
C GLU A 94 -4.55 5.05 4.88
N HIS A 95 -5.86 5.10 5.14
CA HIS A 95 -6.70 3.90 5.30
C HIS A 95 -6.74 3.05 4.02
N GLU A 96 -6.78 3.68 2.84
CA GLU A 96 -6.79 3.02 1.55
C GLU A 96 -5.53 2.16 1.33
N LYS A 97 -4.37 2.62 1.82
CA LYS A 97 -3.13 1.82 1.79
C LYS A 97 -3.21 0.64 2.75
N ILE A 98 -3.79 0.83 3.94
CA ILE A 98 -3.98 -0.24 4.91
C ILE A 98 -4.90 -1.33 4.32
N VAL A 99 -6.00 -0.95 3.68
CA VAL A 99 -6.90 -1.88 2.98
C VAL A 99 -6.17 -2.61 1.85
N ALA A 100 -5.39 -1.90 1.02
CA ALA A 100 -4.59 -2.50 -0.04
C ALA A 100 -3.60 -3.56 0.47
N LEU A 101 -2.92 -3.28 1.59
CA LEU A 101 -1.98 -4.21 2.22
C LEU A 101 -2.71 -5.44 2.81
N LYS A 102 -3.87 -5.24 3.43
CA LYS A 102 -4.70 -6.34 3.95
C LYS A 102 -5.14 -7.27 2.82
N ASN A 103 -5.57 -6.70 1.70
CA ASN A 103 -5.94 -7.45 0.51
C ASN A 103 -4.74 -8.22 -0.06
N ALA A 104 -3.56 -7.60 -0.14
CA ALA A 104 -2.33 -8.28 -0.56
C ALA A 104 -2.01 -9.52 0.29
N VAL A 105 -2.09 -9.40 1.62
CA VAL A 105 -1.91 -10.54 2.54
C VAL A 105 -2.97 -11.62 2.30
N THR A 106 -4.23 -11.21 2.16
CA THR A 106 -5.37 -12.12 1.96
C THR A 106 -5.25 -12.88 0.64
N ASN A 107 -4.85 -12.21 -0.44
CA ASN A 107 -4.74 -12.81 -1.77
C ASN A 107 -3.57 -13.79 -1.86
N ILE A 108 -2.49 -13.57 -1.10
CA ILE A 108 -1.42 -14.56 -0.94
C ILE A 108 -1.92 -15.77 -0.17
N ALA A 109 -2.70 -15.57 0.91
CA ALA A 109 -3.28 -16.67 1.67
C ALA A 109 -4.22 -17.55 0.83
N LEU A 110 -4.96 -16.93 -0.09
CA LEU A 110 -5.86 -17.60 -1.04
C LEU A 110 -5.15 -18.25 -2.24
N ASN A 111 -3.81 -18.11 -2.35
CA ASN A 111 -3.04 -18.54 -3.52
C ASN A 111 -3.53 -17.92 -4.84
N GLU A 112 -4.04 -16.68 -4.77
CA GLU A 112 -4.54 -15.90 -5.92
C GLU A 112 -3.61 -14.76 -6.34
N ALA A 113 -2.53 -14.58 -5.58
CA ALA A 113 -1.51 -13.58 -5.75
C ALA A 113 -0.40 -14.02 -6.73
N PRO A 114 0.38 -13.07 -7.28
CA PRO A 114 1.48 -13.39 -8.17
C PRO A 114 2.64 -14.08 -7.43
N GLU A 115 3.64 -14.53 -8.19
CA GLU A 115 4.84 -15.14 -7.65
C GLU A 115 5.64 -14.20 -6.73
N LYS A 116 6.47 -14.79 -5.84
CA LYS A 116 7.22 -14.09 -4.78
C LYS A 116 7.88 -12.78 -5.23
N THR A 117 8.56 -12.78 -6.37
CA THR A 117 9.24 -11.57 -6.91
C THR A 117 8.26 -10.43 -7.16
N LYS A 118 7.13 -10.70 -7.81
CA LYS A 118 6.11 -9.69 -8.07
C LYS A 118 5.43 -9.23 -6.80
N SER A 119 5.12 -10.13 -5.85
CA SER A 119 4.54 -9.73 -4.56
C SER A 119 5.43 -8.74 -3.83
N GLN A 120 6.75 -8.98 -3.79
CA GLN A 120 7.72 -8.06 -3.18
C GLN A 120 7.77 -6.70 -3.90
N ILE A 121 7.81 -6.71 -5.24
CA ILE A 121 7.76 -5.48 -6.05
C ILE A 121 6.47 -4.71 -5.75
N PHE A 122 5.32 -5.38 -5.73
CA PHE A 122 4.02 -4.77 -5.52
C PHE A 122 3.89 -4.18 -4.12
N LEU A 123 4.38 -4.85 -3.08
CA LEU A 123 4.42 -4.28 -1.73
C LEU A 123 5.31 -3.02 -1.66
N ASN A 124 6.45 -3.00 -2.36
CA ASN A 124 7.29 -1.80 -2.46
C ASN A 124 6.59 -0.65 -3.21
N LEU A 125 5.80 -0.96 -4.25
CA LEU A 125 4.98 0.02 -4.93
C LEU A 125 3.91 0.57 -4.01
N VAL A 126 3.21 -0.28 -3.23
CA VAL A 126 2.25 0.20 -2.23
C VAL A 126 2.94 1.09 -1.19
N ASP A 127 4.14 0.75 -0.72
CA ASP A 127 4.87 1.59 0.24
C ASP A 127 5.21 2.97 -0.33
N SER A 128 5.81 3.02 -1.52
CA SER A 128 6.25 4.27 -2.16
C SER A 128 5.13 5.14 -2.72
N PHE A 129 4.02 4.54 -3.14
CA PHE A 129 2.91 5.25 -3.75
C PHE A 129 2.00 5.94 -2.74
N THR A 130 1.46 7.08 -3.16
CA THR A 130 0.35 7.76 -2.48
C THR A 130 -0.99 7.08 -2.81
N VAL A 131 -2.03 7.39 -2.04
CA VAL A 131 -3.40 6.94 -2.35
C VAL A 131 -3.81 7.32 -3.77
N TRP A 132 -3.39 8.50 -4.26
CA TRP A 132 -3.72 8.94 -5.61
C TRP A 132 -3.13 8.08 -6.72
N HIS A 133 -1.95 7.48 -6.53
CA HIS A 133 -1.40 6.53 -7.50
C HIS A 133 -2.30 5.30 -7.62
N LEU A 134 -2.71 4.72 -6.48
CA LEU A 134 -3.60 3.55 -6.46
C LEU A 134 -4.96 3.89 -7.09
N THR A 135 -5.52 5.04 -6.73
CA THR A 135 -6.81 5.52 -7.22
C THR A 135 -6.78 5.77 -8.73
N ILE A 136 -5.78 6.50 -9.24
CA ILE A 136 -5.67 6.83 -10.67
C ILE A 136 -5.44 5.56 -11.49
N LEU A 137 -4.56 4.66 -11.03
CA LEU A 137 -4.30 3.40 -11.73
C LEU A 137 -5.57 2.53 -11.80
N THR A 138 -6.26 2.35 -10.67
CA THR A 138 -7.51 1.56 -10.61
C THR A 138 -8.62 2.19 -11.44
N PHE A 139 -8.71 3.53 -11.47
CA PHE A 139 -9.65 4.24 -12.32
C PHE A 139 -9.41 3.95 -13.81
N PHE A 140 -8.15 4.03 -14.27
CA PHE A 140 -7.80 3.81 -15.67
C PHE A 140 -7.70 2.34 -16.09
N ASP A 141 -7.86 1.40 -15.16
CA ASP A 141 -8.13 0.00 -15.49
C ASP A 141 -9.53 -0.17 -16.09
N ASN A 142 -10.55 0.49 -15.53
CA ASN A 142 -11.89 0.42 -16.07
C ASN A 142 -12.73 1.69 -15.81
N PRO A 143 -12.49 2.78 -16.56
CA PRO A 143 -13.17 4.07 -16.35
C PRO A 143 -14.69 3.95 -16.45
N ARG A 144 -15.19 3.16 -17.40
CA ARG A 144 -16.64 2.99 -17.63
C ARG A 144 -17.32 2.32 -16.44
N THR A 145 -16.73 1.25 -15.91
CA THR A 145 -17.25 0.56 -14.74
C THR A 145 -17.19 1.45 -13.50
N TRP A 146 -16.16 2.28 -13.38
CA TRP A 146 -16.09 3.28 -12.31
C TRP A 146 -17.27 4.25 -12.36
N PHE A 147 -17.55 4.87 -13.52
CA PHE A 147 -18.67 5.78 -13.68
C PHE A 147 -20.01 5.11 -13.36
N GLN A 148 -20.21 3.88 -13.85
CA GLN A 148 -21.41 3.09 -13.54
C GLN A 148 -21.59 2.87 -12.04
N LYS A 149 -20.54 2.45 -11.32
CA LYS A 149 -20.57 2.24 -9.87
C LYS A 149 -20.79 3.54 -9.10
N ALA A 150 -20.25 4.65 -9.60
CA ALA A 150 -20.44 5.98 -9.03
C ALA A 150 -21.83 6.58 -9.31
N GLY A 151 -22.69 5.91 -10.09
CA GLY A 151 -23.99 6.45 -10.51
C GLY A 151 -23.87 7.68 -11.41
N GLN A 152 -22.73 7.83 -12.10
CA GLN A 152 -22.40 8.97 -12.94
C GLN A 152 -22.32 8.55 -14.41
N THR A 153 -22.66 9.46 -15.31
CA THR A 153 -22.52 9.23 -16.75
C THR A 153 -21.13 9.66 -17.19
N PRO A 154 -20.36 8.83 -17.92
CA PRO A 154 -19.11 9.26 -18.52
C PRO A 154 -19.33 10.47 -19.44
N PRO A 155 -18.35 11.39 -19.56
CA PRO A 155 -18.44 12.49 -20.50
C PRO A 155 -18.73 12.01 -21.93
N ASN A 156 -19.80 12.52 -22.55
CA ASN A 156 -20.10 12.23 -23.96
C ASN A 156 -19.26 13.12 -24.87
N LEU A 157 -18.03 12.68 -25.14
CA LEU A 157 -17.03 13.43 -25.90
C LEU A 157 -16.89 12.85 -27.31
N MET A 158 -16.87 13.69 -28.33
CA MET A 158 -16.42 13.25 -29.66
C MET A 158 -14.89 13.12 -29.68
N MET A 159 -14.21 14.12 -29.10
CA MET A 159 -12.77 14.18 -28.88
C MET A 159 -12.49 14.74 -27.48
N GLY A 160 -11.44 14.28 -26.83
CA GLY A 160 -11.07 14.74 -25.50
C GLY A 160 -9.73 14.18 -25.03
N SER A 161 -9.43 14.40 -23.75
CA SER A 161 -8.23 13.88 -23.10
C SER A 161 -8.60 13.04 -21.87
N MET A 162 -7.75 12.07 -21.51
CA MET A 162 -7.92 11.31 -20.26
C MET A 162 -7.87 12.25 -19.04
N PHE A 163 -7.09 13.33 -19.13
CA PHE A 163 -7.00 14.37 -18.11
C PHE A 163 -8.37 15.00 -17.82
N SER A 164 -9.14 15.32 -18.86
CA SER A 164 -10.51 15.84 -18.67
C SER A 164 -11.45 14.81 -18.04
N VAL A 165 -11.34 13.54 -18.42
CA VAL A 165 -12.15 12.46 -17.84
C VAL A 165 -11.82 12.23 -16.37
N LEU A 166 -10.53 12.23 -16.01
CA LEU A 166 -10.07 12.11 -14.62
C LEU A 166 -10.59 13.25 -13.75
N LYS A 167 -10.53 14.50 -14.23
CA LYS A 167 -11.04 15.66 -13.49
C LYS A 167 -12.56 15.67 -13.33
N THR A 168 -13.29 15.08 -14.29
CA THR A 168 -14.74 14.87 -14.12
C THR A 168 -15.02 13.84 -13.02
N ALA A 169 -14.28 12.73 -13.00
CA ALA A 169 -14.42 11.70 -11.97
C ALA A 169 -14.00 12.19 -10.58
N TYR A 170 -12.95 13.02 -10.51
CA TYR A 170 -12.36 13.52 -9.27
C TYR A 170 -12.18 15.05 -9.32
N PRO A 171 -13.25 15.84 -9.07
CA PRO A 171 -13.19 17.30 -9.12
C PRO A 171 -12.19 17.92 -8.13
N THR A 172 -11.85 17.22 -7.05
CA THR A 172 -10.85 17.64 -6.05
C THR A 172 -9.44 17.78 -6.64
N LEU A 173 -9.15 17.13 -7.78
CA LEU A 173 -7.89 17.25 -8.51
C LEU A 173 -7.83 18.52 -9.40
N ALA A 174 -8.87 19.35 -9.42
CA ALA A 174 -8.87 20.60 -10.17
C ALA A 174 -7.72 21.52 -9.71
N GLY A 175 -6.89 21.97 -10.66
CA GLY A 175 -5.74 22.83 -10.40
C GLY A 175 -4.48 22.09 -9.93
N GLN A 176 -4.50 20.76 -9.87
CA GLN A 176 -3.36 19.94 -9.44
C GLN A 176 -2.64 19.28 -10.63
N ASP A 177 -2.58 19.98 -11.76
CA ASP A 177 -2.08 19.46 -13.05
C ASP A 177 -0.68 18.85 -12.95
N GLU A 178 0.26 19.52 -12.29
CA GLU A 178 1.65 19.03 -12.12
C GLU A 178 1.71 17.76 -11.25
N LEU A 179 0.91 17.68 -10.20
CA LEU A 179 0.82 16.50 -9.34
C LEU A 179 0.27 15.30 -10.11
N ILE A 180 -0.77 15.52 -10.91
CA ILE A 180 -1.38 14.47 -11.73
C ILE A 180 -0.38 13.95 -12.77
N ASP A 181 0.36 14.86 -13.42
CA ASP A 181 1.39 14.49 -14.40
C ASP A 181 2.53 13.69 -13.71
N LEU A 182 2.95 14.09 -12.50
CA LEU A 182 3.92 13.32 -11.71
C LEU A 182 3.42 11.91 -11.42
N ILE A 183 2.21 11.76 -10.87
CA ILE A 183 1.63 10.46 -10.54
C ILE A 183 1.52 9.57 -11.79
N TRP A 184 1.07 10.14 -12.91
CA TRP A 184 0.96 9.40 -14.17
C TRP A 184 2.34 8.93 -14.66
N ASN A 185 3.36 9.77 -14.54
CA ASN A 185 4.72 9.37 -14.93
C ASN A 185 5.29 8.30 -13.98
N ASP A 186 5.03 8.39 -12.68
CA ASP A 186 5.48 7.38 -11.71
C ASP A 186 4.84 6.00 -11.98
N LEU A 187 3.54 5.98 -12.29
CA LEU A 187 2.83 4.76 -12.70
C LEU A 187 3.36 4.20 -14.04
N HIS A 188 3.71 5.07 -14.99
CA HIS A 188 4.33 4.68 -16.25
C HIS A 188 5.72 4.07 -16.03
N ASN A 189 6.55 4.73 -15.22
CA ASN A 189 7.91 4.30 -14.88
C ASN A 189 7.93 2.98 -14.13
N ALA A 190 6.91 2.72 -13.30
CA ALA A 190 6.68 1.43 -12.66
C ALA A 190 6.15 0.33 -13.62
N GLY A 191 5.86 0.68 -14.87
CA GLY A 191 5.39 -0.25 -15.90
C GLY A 191 3.91 -0.65 -15.77
N LEU A 192 3.12 0.08 -14.98
CA LEU A 192 1.72 -0.27 -14.68
C LEU A 192 0.74 0.20 -15.76
N HIS A 193 1.12 1.16 -16.60
CA HIS A 193 0.46 1.52 -17.85
C HIS A 193 1.47 1.88 -18.94
N ASN A 194 1.05 1.84 -20.21
CA ASN A 194 1.91 2.10 -21.38
C ASN A 194 1.55 3.41 -22.12
N THR A 195 0.71 4.25 -21.53
CA THR A 195 0.20 5.47 -22.19
C THR A 195 0.99 6.71 -21.79
N SER A 196 1.51 7.44 -22.79
CA SER A 196 2.51 8.50 -22.60
C SER A 196 2.01 9.73 -21.85
N GLY A 197 0.81 10.25 -22.15
CA GLY A 197 0.35 11.52 -21.57
C GLY A 197 -1.16 11.60 -21.41
N LEU A 198 -1.60 12.07 -20.23
CA LEU A 198 -3.02 12.24 -19.91
C LEU A 198 -3.70 13.32 -20.74
N LYS A 199 -2.96 14.35 -21.17
CA LYS A 199 -3.46 15.53 -21.88
C LYS A 199 -3.54 15.33 -23.40
N THR A 200 -3.09 14.20 -23.92
CA THR A 200 -3.13 13.89 -25.35
C THR A 200 -4.58 13.82 -25.84
N MET A 201 -4.86 14.52 -26.94
CA MET A 201 -6.17 14.49 -27.58
C MET A 201 -6.41 13.17 -28.31
N MET A 202 -7.57 12.57 -28.09
CA MET A 202 -8.02 11.32 -28.70
C MET A 202 -9.54 11.29 -28.84
N SER A 203 -10.09 10.23 -29.44
CA SER A 203 -11.54 10.02 -29.49
C SER A 203 -12.13 9.87 -28.09
N GLY A 204 -13.43 10.17 -27.91
CA GLY A 204 -14.11 9.95 -26.63
C GLY A 204 -13.96 8.53 -26.10
N ASP A 205 -14.13 7.53 -26.95
CA ASP A 205 -13.91 6.13 -26.56
C ASP A 205 -12.47 5.84 -26.13
N GLY A 206 -11.49 6.48 -26.77
CA GLY A 206 -10.09 6.37 -26.39
C GLY A 206 -9.81 6.89 -24.98
N THR A 207 -10.53 7.92 -24.54
CA THR A 207 -10.40 8.50 -23.19
C THR A 207 -10.94 7.60 -22.08
N LEU A 208 -11.82 6.65 -22.43
CA LEU A 208 -12.46 5.70 -21.51
C LEU A 208 -11.96 4.26 -21.67
N ALA A 209 -11.01 4.03 -22.58
CA ALA A 209 -10.39 2.72 -22.76
C ALA A 209 -9.44 2.40 -21.60
N GLU A 210 -9.36 1.12 -21.24
CA GLU A 210 -8.38 0.58 -20.30
C GLU A 210 -6.95 0.97 -20.71
N LYS A 211 -6.13 1.38 -19.73
CA LYS A 211 -4.73 1.80 -19.94
C LYS A 211 -3.70 0.92 -19.24
N THR A 212 -4.14 0.06 -18.33
CA THR A 212 -3.27 -0.78 -17.51
C THR A 212 -2.55 -1.84 -18.35
N THR A 213 -1.28 -2.10 -18.02
CA THR A 213 -0.56 -3.25 -18.56
C THR A 213 -1.01 -4.53 -17.86
N GLN A 214 -0.57 -5.68 -18.34
CA GLN A 214 -0.77 -6.96 -17.63
C GLN A 214 -0.19 -6.90 -16.19
N LEU A 215 0.98 -6.27 -16.02
CA LEU A 215 1.58 -6.06 -14.69
C LEU A 215 0.71 -5.13 -13.83
N GLY A 216 0.15 -4.07 -14.42
CA GLY A 216 -0.79 -3.16 -13.77
C GLY A 216 -2.04 -3.88 -13.26
N LYS A 217 -2.61 -4.78 -14.08
CA LYS A 217 -3.78 -5.60 -13.68
C LYS A 217 -3.45 -6.57 -12.55
N GLU A 218 -2.29 -7.22 -12.62
CA GLU A 218 -1.82 -8.09 -11.54
C GLU A 218 -1.61 -7.31 -10.25
N PHE A 219 -1.07 -6.09 -10.32
CA PHE A 219 -0.92 -5.20 -9.18
C PHE A 219 -2.27 -4.81 -8.58
N ILE A 220 -3.22 -4.36 -9.41
CA ILE A 220 -4.58 -4.01 -8.96
C ILE A 220 -5.26 -5.20 -8.30
N LYS A 221 -5.21 -6.38 -8.95
CA LYS A 221 -5.78 -7.62 -8.38
C LYS A 221 -5.13 -7.94 -7.04
N PHE A 222 -3.81 -7.84 -6.95
CA PHE A 222 -3.07 -8.12 -5.73
C PHE A 222 -3.53 -7.25 -4.55
N ILE A 223 -3.87 -5.99 -4.77
CA ILE A 223 -4.29 -5.05 -3.72
C ILE A 223 -5.82 -4.90 -3.55
N SER A 224 -6.60 -5.61 -4.37
CA SER A 224 -8.07 -5.58 -4.33
C SER A 224 -8.63 -6.77 -3.58
N GLU A 225 -9.84 -6.64 -3.03
CA GLU A 225 -10.50 -7.78 -2.39
C GLU A 225 -10.87 -8.85 -3.44
N SER A 226 -10.51 -10.11 -3.14
CA SER A 226 -10.87 -11.31 -3.91
C SER A 226 -12.30 -11.80 -3.67
#